data_AF-A0A7S3SDF3-F1
#
_entry.id   AF-A0A7S3SDF3-F1
#
_cell.length_a   1.000
_cell.length_b   1.000
_cell.length_c   1.000
_cell.angle_alpha   90.00
_cell.angle_beta   90.00
_cell.angle_gamma   90.00
#
_symmetry.space_group_name_H-M   'P 1'
#
loop_
_entity.id
_entity.type
_entity.pdbx_description
1 polymer ?
#
loop_
_entity_poly.entity_id
_entity_poly.type
_entity_poly.pdbx_seq_one_letter_code
_entity_poly.pdbx_strand_id
1 'polypeptide(L)'
;RKDPPAAVGLDILRAQLALGALDSPRSASSSRVSQNPALQQSDVGGIGASPSNEKKKKKDLIRVAFWGICDIKYDARLAKKEERVRVLELGDGRSSKFSHHGRAVKERFDNGYCMDDNPIKRAVMTGNKKFTHDMFVQEGFAHLRPPTAAYPRRYSPCLAQTILQDVKAVLGEVVLKLANRSRGAGIVVVSAADLDATLQRLLKPPLGAELDAWIEKRMPQALYPDFSDIAEGLPESMAEACLHWWANECPIFVVERCCYSIPEPMDPDTPGAETYDGTMRVGFALCRRQQNKYREQINVAPFEIDWLGGYWKMPKVSVQASGKDAGLHALHHKMVSSFNSVEKRTAMVRPEHLQEVYDALTPALPLIFGSGISSVQMIMSVYREDALFCAFALARIGAAARVSDMGKAQQMLDLAKGKLSAPKEEDAQAIPEKAALSYIERNLGVCAAMKHNWAQASEAWRISLKHFPLNATTNYLMGC
;
A
#
# COMPACT_ATOMS: atom_id res chain seq x y z
N ARG A 1 64.72 -6.96 28.16
CA ARG A 1 63.53 -7.55 28.80
C ARG A 1 62.38 -7.47 27.79
N LYS A 2 62.04 -8.64 27.23
CA LYS A 2 60.85 -9.03 26.44
C LYS A 2 60.43 -8.22 25.20
N ASP A 3 60.48 -8.95 24.09
CA ASP A 3 59.99 -8.74 22.73
C ASP A 3 58.43 -8.67 22.59
N PRO A 4 57.91 -8.33 21.38
CA PRO A 4 56.57 -7.76 21.09
C PRO A 4 55.52 -8.82 20.67
N PRO A 5 54.33 -8.47 20.12
CA PRO A 5 54.14 -8.28 18.64
C PRO A 5 53.14 -7.14 18.28
N ALA A 6 53.23 -6.39 17.17
CA ALA A 6 53.15 -6.68 15.71
C ALA A 6 51.73 -6.54 15.11
N ALA A 7 51.67 -5.75 14.02
CA ALA A 7 50.76 -5.70 12.84
C ALA A 7 49.25 -5.95 13.04
N VAL A 8 48.33 -5.15 12.48
CA VAL A 8 47.85 -5.13 11.07
C VAL A 8 47.02 -3.83 10.97
N GLY A 9 47.16 -2.91 10.01
CA GLY A 9 47.17 -3.04 8.56
C GLY A 9 46.03 -2.16 8.01
N LEU A 10 46.36 -0.93 7.61
CA LEU A 10 45.51 -0.05 6.80
C LEU A 10 45.31 -0.70 5.43
N ASP A 11 44.06 -0.85 4.96
CA ASP A 11 43.69 -0.85 3.53
C ASP A 11 42.16 -0.99 3.36
N ILE A 12 41.43 0.13 3.36
CA ILE A 12 40.07 0.19 2.78
C ILE A 12 39.92 1.53 2.04
N LEU A 13 40.51 1.62 0.85
CA LEU A 13 40.12 2.63 -0.15
C LEU A 13 40.77 2.32 -1.50
N ARG A 14 40.15 1.41 -2.28
CA ARG A 14 40.13 1.42 -3.77
C ARG A 14 39.58 0.10 -4.34
N ALA A 15 38.34 0.15 -4.85
CA ALA A 15 37.90 -0.64 -6.00
C ALA A 15 36.68 0.04 -6.64
N GLN A 16 36.90 1.27 -7.13
CA GLN A 16 36.12 1.84 -8.22
C GLN A 16 37.01 1.74 -9.45
N LEU A 17 36.59 0.94 -10.44
CA LEU A 17 36.63 1.27 -11.86
C LEU A 17 36.13 0.07 -12.71
N ALA A 18 35.38 0.44 -13.75
CA ALA A 18 35.28 -0.21 -15.05
C ALA A 18 34.60 -1.58 -15.17
N LEU A 19 33.44 -1.58 -15.81
CA LEU A 19 33.09 -2.25 -17.09
C LEU A 19 31.57 -2.11 -17.25
N GLY A 20 31.02 -1.42 -18.24
CA GLY A 20 31.41 -1.48 -19.65
C GLY A 20 30.52 -2.51 -20.33
N ALA A 21 29.53 -2.00 -21.06
CA ALA A 21 28.63 -2.63 -22.01
C ALA A 21 28.91 -4.10 -22.39
N LEU A 22 27.88 -4.93 -22.30
CA LEU A 22 27.68 -6.05 -23.22
C LEU A 22 26.22 -6.12 -23.66
N ASP A 23 26.03 -5.70 -24.91
CA ASP A 23 24.96 -6.21 -25.77
C ASP A 23 25.03 -7.74 -25.84
N SER A 24 23.88 -8.40 -25.74
CA SER A 24 23.67 -9.73 -26.29
C SER A 24 22.18 -10.08 -26.38
N PRO A 25 21.81 -11.01 -27.26
CA PRO A 25 20.93 -10.69 -28.38
C PRO A 25 19.47 -11.11 -28.18
N ARG A 26 18.62 -10.59 -29.06
CA ARG A 26 17.31 -11.13 -29.39
C ARG A 26 17.40 -12.64 -29.63
N SER A 27 16.70 -13.42 -28.81
CA SER A 27 16.22 -14.74 -29.18
C SER A 27 14.69 -14.72 -29.23
N ALA A 28 14.18 -14.93 -30.44
CA ALA A 28 12.79 -15.26 -30.71
C ALA A 28 12.48 -16.71 -30.27
N SER A 29 11.18 -17.03 -30.25
CA SER A 29 10.55 -18.32 -29.94
C SER A 29 10.43 -18.60 -28.44
N SER A 30 9.36 -19.20 -27.91
CA SER A 30 8.32 -20.02 -28.53
C SER A 30 7.08 -19.95 -27.67
N SER A 31 5.96 -19.61 -28.28
CA SER A 31 4.60 -19.87 -27.79
C SER A 31 4.39 -21.37 -27.54
N ARG A 32 4.02 -21.75 -26.32
CA ARG A 32 3.23 -22.97 -26.08
C ARG A 32 2.15 -22.66 -25.05
N VAL A 33 0.98 -22.30 -25.60
CA VAL A 33 -0.30 -22.33 -24.90
C VAL A 33 -0.67 -23.79 -24.71
N SER A 34 -0.76 -24.23 -23.47
CA SER A 34 -1.31 -25.54 -23.12
C SER A 34 -2.82 -25.50 -23.31
N GLN A 35 -3.31 -26.34 -24.23
CA GLN A 35 -4.73 -26.59 -24.48
C GLN A 35 -5.29 -27.47 -23.35
N ASN A 36 -6.42 -27.06 -22.78
CA ASN A 36 -7.32 -27.95 -22.04
C ASN A 36 -8.44 -28.40 -23.00
N PRO A 37 -8.87 -29.67 -22.95
CA PRO A 37 -9.86 -30.20 -23.89
C PRO A 37 -11.30 -30.11 -23.38
N ALA A 38 -12.18 -29.95 -24.37
CA ALA A 38 -13.51 -30.55 -24.52
C ALA A 38 -14.67 -30.10 -23.61
N LEU A 39 -15.57 -29.31 -24.21
CA LEU A 39 -17.00 -29.42 -24.03
C LEU A 39 -17.66 -29.42 -25.42
N GLN A 40 -18.29 -30.53 -25.76
CA GLN A 40 -19.04 -30.77 -27.00
C GLN A 40 -20.30 -29.90 -27.02
N GLN A 41 -20.51 -29.15 -28.11
CA GLN A 41 -21.84 -28.74 -28.54
C GLN A 41 -21.93 -28.81 -30.07
N SER A 42 -23.08 -29.30 -30.50
CA SER A 42 -23.45 -29.80 -31.82
C SER A 42 -23.65 -28.72 -32.88
N ASP A 43 -23.26 -29.10 -34.10
CA ASP A 43 -23.51 -28.44 -35.38
C ASP A 43 -24.99 -28.14 -35.68
N VAL A 44 -25.29 -26.92 -36.14
CA VAL A 44 -26.22 -26.67 -37.26
C VAL A 44 -25.70 -25.46 -38.06
N GLY A 45 -25.63 -25.64 -39.38
CA GLY A 45 -24.83 -24.83 -40.31
C GLY A 45 -25.31 -23.40 -40.62
N GLY A 46 -24.36 -22.60 -41.09
CA GLY A 46 -24.57 -21.24 -41.58
C GLY A 46 -23.47 -20.84 -42.57
N ILE A 47 -23.90 -20.38 -43.74
CA ILE A 47 -23.16 -20.14 -44.99
C ILE A 47 -22.04 -19.10 -44.83
N GLY A 48 -20.95 -19.34 -45.55
CA GLY A 48 -19.68 -18.63 -45.44
C GLY A 48 -19.72 -17.16 -45.88
N ALA A 49 -19.24 -16.31 -44.97
CA ALA A 49 -18.74 -14.98 -45.29
C ALA A 49 -17.21 -15.01 -45.15
N SER A 50 -16.51 -14.70 -46.24
CA SER A 50 -15.05 -14.62 -46.25
C SER A 50 -14.55 -13.59 -45.23
N PRO A 51 -13.61 -13.92 -44.33
CA PRO A 51 -13.05 -12.94 -43.40
C PRO A 51 -12.22 -11.94 -44.21
N SER A 52 -12.77 -10.75 -44.40
CA SER A 52 -12.03 -9.62 -44.95
C SER A 52 -10.83 -9.35 -44.04
N ASN A 53 -9.64 -9.53 -44.60
CA ASN A 53 -8.35 -9.36 -43.96
C ASN A 53 -8.05 -7.86 -43.77
N GLU A 54 -8.89 -7.15 -43.02
CA GLU A 54 -8.62 -5.77 -42.64
C GLU A 54 -7.45 -5.77 -41.66
N LYS A 55 -6.26 -5.42 -42.17
CA LYS A 55 -5.09 -5.07 -41.35
C LYS A 55 -5.49 -3.92 -40.42
N LYS A 56 -5.96 -4.25 -39.21
CA LYS A 56 -6.21 -3.27 -38.14
C LYS A 56 -4.95 -2.42 -38.00
N LYS A 57 -5.02 -1.15 -38.42
CA LYS A 57 -3.98 -0.16 -38.14
C LYS A 57 -3.72 -0.21 -36.65
N LYS A 58 -2.52 -0.64 -36.24
CA LYS A 58 -2.11 -0.58 -34.84
C LYS A 58 -2.20 0.88 -34.44
N LYS A 59 -3.15 1.21 -33.57
CA LYS A 59 -3.23 2.55 -32.99
C LYS A 59 -1.92 2.80 -32.24
N ASP A 60 -1.28 3.92 -32.50
CA ASP A 60 -0.11 4.35 -31.74
C ASP A 60 -0.57 4.74 -30.33
N LEU A 61 -0.43 3.80 -29.40
CA LEU A 61 -0.78 3.99 -27.98
C LEU A 61 0.25 4.92 -27.31
N ILE A 62 -0.23 5.76 -26.40
CA ILE A 62 0.61 6.68 -25.62
C ILE A 62 1.41 5.86 -24.60
N ARG A 63 2.74 5.95 -24.65
CA ARG A 63 3.63 5.27 -23.70
C ARG A 63 3.66 6.00 -22.36
N VAL A 64 3.35 5.29 -21.29
CA VAL A 64 3.31 5.83 -19.92
C VAL A 64 4.38 5.18 -19.05
N ALA A 65 5.06 5.99 -18.25
CA ALA A 65 6.02 5.52 -17.26
C ALA A 65 5.32 4.95 -16.01
N PHE A 66 4.12 5.43 -15.70
CA PHE A 66 3.33 4.95 -14.57
C PHE A 66 1.83 5.15 -14.78
N TRP A 67 1.02 4.19 -14.33
CA TRP A 67 -0.44 4.31 -14.23
C TRP A 67 -0.84 4.28 -12.75
N GLY A 68 -1.35 5.40 -12.27
CA GLY A 68 -1.65 5.61 -10.86
C GLY A 68 -3.12 5.87 -10.57
N ILE A 69 -3.46 5.74 -9.29
CA ILE A 69 -4.70 6.25 -8.72
C ILE A 69 -4.42 7.09 -7.48
N CYS A 70 -5.33 7.99 -7.17
CA CYS A 70 -5.32 8.82 -5.97
C CYS A 70 -6.69 8.73 -5.29
N ASP A 71 -6.72 8.31 -4.03
CA ASP A 71 -7.93 8.32 -3.19
C ASP A 71 -7.94 9.62 -2.36
N ILE A 72 -9.02 10.39 -2.44
CA ILE A 72 -9.08 11.80 -2.04
C ILE A 72 -10.36 12.08 -1.25
N LYS A 73 -10.26 12.93 -0.22
CA LYS A 73 -11.39 13.66 0.35
C LYS A 73 -11.44 15.05 -0.27
N TYR A 74 -12.61 15.45 -0.75
CA TYR A 74 -12.81 16.72 -1.43
C TYR A 74 -13.98 17.48 -0.83
N ASP A 75 -13.76 18.70 -0.34
CA ASP A 75 -14.79 19.53 0.26
C ASP A 75 -14.81 20.96 -0.31
N ALA A 76 -15.68 21.21 -1.29
CA ALA A 76 -15.86 22.50 -1.93
C ALA A 76 -16.36 23.61 -0.98
N ARG A 77 -16.91 23.27 0.19
CA ARG A 77 -17.43 24.24 1.17
C ARG A 77 -16.32 24.99 1.90
N LEU A 78 -15.10 24.45 1.90
CA LEU A 78 -13.95 25.09 2.53
C LEU A 78 -13.56 26.34 1.74
N ALA A 79 -13.35 27.44 2.47
CA ALA A 79 -13.11 28.75 1.88
C ALA A 79 -11.81 28.82 1.09
N LYS A 80 -10.76 28.18 1.59
CA LYS A 80 -9.42 28.15 0.98
C LYS A 80 -9.30 26.97 0.02
N LYS A 81 -8.91 27.25 -1.24
CA LYS A 81 -8.81 26.22 -2.29
C LYS A 81 -7.82 25.11 -1.92
N GLU A 82 -6.69 25.48 -1.33
CA GLU A 82 -5.65 24.57 -0.84
C GLU A 82 -6.13 23.65 0.31
N GLU A 83 -7.27 23.96 0.94
CA GLU A 83 -7.86 23.13 1.98
C GLU A 83 -8.89 22.12 1.46
N ARG A 84 -9.38 22.31 0.23
CA ARG A 84 -10.46 21.49 -0.35
C ARG A 84 -10.03 20.09 -0.72
N VAL A 85 -8.75 19.87 -1.02
CA VAL A 85 -8.24 18.58 -1.51
C VAL A 85 -7.36 17.93 -0.46
N ARG A 86 -7.70 16.69 -0.06
CA ARG A 86 -6.89 15.87 0.86
C ARG A 86 -6.65 14.49 0.28
N VAL A 87 -5.43 14.23 -0.15
CA VAL A 87 -4.96 12.93 -0.63
C VAL A 87 -4.83 11.98 0.55
N LEU A 88 -5.61 10.91 0.55
CA LEU A 88 -5.56 9.85 1.55
C LEU A 88 -4.51 8.79 1.19
N GLU A 89 -4.44 8.40 -0.08
CA GLU A 89 -3.58 7.30 -0.54
C GLU A 89 -3.26 7.43 -2.03
N LEU A 90 -2.05 7.01 -2.41
CA LEU A 90 -1.67 6.76 -3.79
C LEU A 90 -1.69 5.26 -4.06
N GLY A 91 -2.11 4.85 -5.25
CA GLY A 91 -2.16 3.45 -5.64
C GLY A 91 -1.62 3.20 -7.04
N ASP A 92 -1.37 1.92 -7.34
CA ASP A 92 -1.01 1.45 -8.68
C ASP A 92 -2.28 1.04 -9.42
N GLY A 93 -2.54 1.70 -10.55
CA GLY A 93 -3.72 1.44 -11.39
C GLY A 93 -3.82 -0.02 -11.84
N ARG A 94 -2.69 -0.72 -12.04
CA ARG A 94 -2.66 -2.13 -12.47
C ARG A 94 -3.26 -3.08 -11.44
N SER A 95 -3.06 -2.76 -10.17
CA SER A 95 -3.54 -3.56 -9.03
C SER A 95 -4.91 -3.12 -8.52
N SER A 96 -5.40 -2.00 -9.03
CA SER A 96 -6.61 -1.35 -8.57
C SER A 96 -7.84 -1.96 -9.24
N LYS A 97 -8.89 -2.18 -8.44
CA LYS A 97 -10.20 -2.58 -8.97
C LYS A 97 -10.97 -1.33 -9.37
N PHE A 98 -11.39 -1.28 -10.63
CA PHE A 98 -12.29 -0.29 -11.18
C PHE A 98 -13.67 -0.95 -11.40
N SER A 99 -14.74 -0.32 -10.93
CA SER A 99 -16.10 -0.85 -11.07
C SER A 99 -17.09 0.26 -11.39
N HIS A 100 -18.18 -0.09 -12.08
CA HIS A 100 -19.25 0.84 -12.46
C HIS A 100 -18.67 2.12 -13.09
N HIS A 101 -18.88 3.30 -12.48
CA HIS A 101 -18.35 4.57 -12.95
C HIS A 101 -16.82 4.60 -13.09
N GLY A 102 -16.10 3.79 -12.30
CA GLY A 102 -14.66 3.64 -12.44
C GLY A 102 -14.21 2.90 -13.70
N ARG A 103 -15.11 2.16 -14.38
CA ARG A 103 -14.78 1.39 -15.58
C ARG A 103 -14.25 2.27 -16.70
N ALA A 104 -14.84 3.47 -16.87
CA ALA A 104 -14.42 4.43 -17.88
C ALA A 104 -12.94 4.84 -17.73
N VAL A 105 -12.43 4.93 -16.50
CA VAL A 105 -11.01 5.23 -16.21
C VAL A 105 -10.11 4.12 -16.75
N LYS A 106 -10.48 2.85 -16.51
CA LYS A 106 -9.73 1.69 -17.00
C LYS A 106 -9.83 1.55 -18.53
N GLU A 107 -11.03 1.73 -19.09
CA GLU A 107 -11.25 1.67 -20.54
C GLU A 107 -10.46 2.77 -21.26
N ARG A 108 -10.41 3.98 -20.71
CA ARG A 108 -9.57 5.06 -21.25
C ARG A 108 -8.10 4.67 -21.26
N PHE A 109 -7.61 4.05 -20.18
CA PHE A 109 -6.24 3.54 -20.15
C PHE A 109 -6.00 2.46 -21.23
N ASP A 110 -6.83 1.41 -21.23
CA ASP A 110 -6.66 0.26 -22.13
C ASP A 110 -6.78 0.63 -23.62
N ASN A 111 -7.57 1.66 -23.95
CA ASN A 111 -7.80 2.09 -25.33
C ASN A 111 -6.78 3.13 -25.84
N GLY A 112 -6.14 3.88 -24.94
CA GLY A 112 -5.30 5.03 -25.31
C GLY A 112 -3.82 4.90 -24.95
N TYR A 113 -3.47 3.99 -24.04
CA TYR A 113 -2.16 3.98 -23.39
C TYR A 113 -1.55 2.58 -23.36
N CYS A 114 -0.24 2.54 -23.21
CA CYS A 114 0.52 1.34 -22.89
C CYS A 114 1.65 1.69 -21.93
N MET A 115 2.08 0.72 -21.11
CA MET A 115 3.27 0.93 -20.28
C MET A 115 4.51 1.09 -21.18
N ASP A 116 5.40 2.01 -20.84
CA ASP A 116 6.69 2.16 -21.49
C ASP A 116 7.58 0.92 -21.24
N ASP A 117 8.68 0.82 -21.99
CA ASP A 117 9.63 -0.30 -21.86
C ASP A 117 10.39 -0.26 -20.51
N ASN A 118 10.39 0.90 -19.85
CA ASN A 118 11.12 1.17 -18.61
C ASN A 118 10.23 1.84 -17.55
N PRO A 119 9.19 1.14 -17.03
CA PRO A 119 8.22 1.75 -16.14
C PRO A 119 8.84 2.09 -14.81
N ILE A 120 8.36 3.18 -14.21
CA ILE A 120 8.85 3.60 -12.90
C ILE A 120 8.38 2.56 -11.86
N LYS A 121 9.35 1.92 -11.20
CA LYS A 121 9.08 0.94 -10.16
C LYS A 121 8.74 1.64 -8.84
N ARG A 122 7.47 2.06 -8.68
CA ARG A 122 6.97 2.78 -7.47
C ARG A 122 6.05 1.98 -6.56
N ALA A 123 5.93 0.67 -6.79
CA ALA A 123 5.07 -0.20 -5.99
C ALA A 123 5.40 -0.21 -4.48
N VAL A 124 6.67 0.01 -4.10
CA VAL A 124 7.05 0.14 -2.69
C VAL A 124 6.49 1.43 -2.09
N MET A 125 6.61 2.56 -2.79
CA MET A 125 6.10 3.86 -2.38
C MET A 125 4.56 3.88 -2.29
N THR A 126 3.87 3.47 -3.36
CA THR A 126 2.39 3.44 -3.39
C THR A 126 1.80 2.34 -2.53
N GLY A 127 2.59 1.32 -2.18
CA GLY A 127 2.18 0.24 -1.28
C GLY A 127 2.43 0.53 0.20
N ASN A 128 2.91 1.74 0.55
CA ASN A 128 3.16 2.13 1.93
C ASN A 128 2.72 3.58 2.21
N LYS A 129 1.79 3.74 3.15
CA LYS A 129 1.21 5.03 3.51
C LYS A 129 2.22 6.00 4.12
N LYS A 130 3.24 5.51 4.85
CA LYS A 130 4.32 6.36 5.34
C LYS A 130 5.18 6.89 4.20
N PHE A 131 5.62 6.05 3.25
CA PHE A 131 6.36 6.55 2.09
C PHE A 131 5.54 7.57 1.30
N THR A 132 4.26 7.27 1.08
CA THR A 132 3.37 8.22 0.40
C THR A 132 3.37 9.56 1.13
N HIS A 133 3.10 9.57 2.44
CA HIS A 133 3.11 10.80 3.23
C HIS A 133 4.45 11.54 3.16
N ASP A 134 5.56 10.85 3.41
CA ASP A 134 6.89 11.45 3.43
C ASP A 134 7.27 12.06 2.07
N MET A 135 6.86 11.46 0.95
CA MET A 135 7.09 12.04 -0.38
C MET A 135 6.29 13.32 -0.62
N PHE A 136 5.04 13.40 -0.15
CA PHE A 136 4.31 14.67 -0.21
C PHE A 136 5.00 15.74 0.64
N VAL A 137 5.49 15.39 1.84
CA VAL A 137 6.19 16.34 2.71
C VAL A 137 7.51 16.81 2.10
N GLN A 138 8.34 15.86 1.64
CA GLN A 138 9.66 16.14 1.06
C GLN A 138 9.56 17.07 -0.15
N GLU A 139 8.54 16.88 -1.00
CA GLU A 139 8.34 17.70 -2.19
C GLU A 139 7.55 19.00 -1.92
N GLY A 140 7.30 19.36 -0.65
CA GLY A 140 6.62 20.61 -0.29
C GLY A 140 5.10 20.61 -0.44
N PHE A 141 4.50 19.43 -0.66
CA PHE A 141 3.06 19.23 -0.82
C PHE A 141 2.37 18.67 0.43
N ALA A 142 2.93 18.91 1.62
CA ALA A 142 2.34 18.47 2.89
C ALA A 142 0.88 18.94 3.08
N HIS A 143 0.54 20.12 2.54
CA HIS A 143 -0.81 20.69 2.61
C HIS A 143 -1.86 19.86 1.87
N LEU A 144 -1.47 19.02 0.89
CA LEU A 144 -2.38 18.10 0.20
C LEU A 144 -2.67 16.83 1.01
N ARG A 145 -1.97 16.59 2.12
CA ARG A 145 -2.22 15.46 3.03
C ARG A 145 -3.07 15.92 4.21
N PRO A 146 -3.88 15.03 4.80
CA PRO A 146 -4.31 15.22 6.17
C PRO A 146 -3.09 15.45 7.08
N PRO A 147 -3.20 16.24 8.18
CA PRO A 147 -2.22 16.18 9.26
C PRO A 147 -1.99 14.72 9.65
N THR A 148 -0.74 14.28 9.57
CA THR A 148 -0.36 12.86 9.62
C THR A 148 0.87 12.71 10.51
N ALA A 149 0.90 11.64 11.29
CA ALA A 149 2.06 11.20 12.04
C ALA A 149 2.23 9.68 11.90
N ALA A 150 3.43 9.16 12.16
CA ALA A 150 3.71 7.73 12.14
C ALA A 150 4.34 7.32 13.46
N TYR A 151 3.90 6.19 14.00
CA TYR A 151 4.35 5.68 15.29
C TYR A 151 4.76 4.22 15.18
N PRO A 152 5.78 3.79 15.95
CA PRO A 152 6.01 2.37 16.19
C PRO A 152 4.75 1.73 16.78
N ARG A 153 4.51 0.46 16.46
CA ARG A 153 3.40 -0.32 17.00
C ARG A 153 3.65 -0.76 18.44
N ARG A 154 3.79 0.22 19.33
CA ARG A 154 4.03 0.06 20.76
C ARG A 154 3.04 0.93 21.51
N TYR A 155 2.30 0.34 22.43
CA TYR A 155 1.39 1.11 23.28
C TYR A 155 2.17 1.82 24.39
N SER A 156 1.78 3.06 24.69
CA SER A 156 2.13 3.74 25.94
C SER A 156 0.92 4.52 26.47
N PRO A 157 0.82 4.76 27.79
CA PRO A 157 -0.30 5.50 28.37
C PRO A 157 -0.49 6.93 27.84
N CYS A 158 0.59 7.56 27.34
CA CYS A 158 0.55 8.91 26.77
C CYS A 158 0.40 8.93 25.24
N LEU A 159 0.34 7.76 24.58
CA LEU A 159 0.33 7.67 23.13
C LEU A 159 -0.89 8.36 22.52
N ALA A 160 -2.08 8.16 23.09
CA ALA A 160 -3.31 8.79 22.61
C ALA A 160 -3.21 10.32 22.64
N GLN A 161 -2.76 10.89 23.76
CA GLN A 161 -2.58 12.34 23.90
C GLN A 161 -1.56 12.89 22.89
N THR A 162 -0.43 12.19 22.73
CA THR A 162 0.62 12.54 21.76
C THR A 162 0.06 12.56 20.34
N ILE A 163 -0.70 11.52 19.97
CA ILE A 163 -1.37 11.44 18.65
C ILE A 163 -2.29 12.63 18.42
N LEU A 164 -3.17 12.95 19.37
CA LEU A 164 -4.15 14.03 19.20
C LEU A 164 -3.47 15.41 19.03
N GLN A 165 -2.32 15.61 19.70
CA GLN A 165 -1.50 16.81 19.55
C GLN A 165 -0.85 16.87 18.16
N ASP A 166 -0.16 15.79 17.75
CA ASP A 166 0.60 15.74 16.50
C ASP A 166 -0.30 15.91 15.26
N VAL A 167 -1.48 15.26 15.24
CA VAL A 167 -2.43 15.37 14.13
C VAL A 167 -3.43 16.51 14.28
N LYS A 168 -3.30 17.32 15.35
CA LYS A 168 -4.14 18.50 15.64
C LYS A 168 -5.64 18.16 15.67
N ALA A 169 -6.02 17.12 16.40
CA ALA A 169 -7.39 16.60 16.49
C ALA A 169 -7.94 16.68 17.92
N VAL A 170 -8.11 17.88 18.49
CA VAL A 170 -8.47 18.06 19.91
C VAL A 170 -9.83 17.46 20.29
N LEU A 171 -10.87 17.64 19.45
CA LEU A 171 -12.24 17.16 19.68
C LEU A 171 -12.80 16.38 18.50
N GLY A 172 -11.91 15.86 17.64
CA GLY A 172 -12.28 15.23 16.38
C GLY A 172 -12.12 13.73 16.39
N GLU A 173 -12.19 13.18 15.18
CA GLU A 173 -11.89 11.79 14.90
C GLU A 173 -10.48 11.67 14.33
N VAL A 174 -9.85 10.55 14.57
CA VAL A 174 -8.58 10.17 13.95
C VAL A 174 -8.74 8.86 13.19
N VAL A 175 -7.89 8.68 12.18
CA VAL A 175 -7.86 7.47 11.37
C VAL A 175 -6.53 6.76 11.61
N LEU A 176 -6.60 5.60 12.26
CA LEU A 176 -5.46 4.70 12.47
C LEU A 176 -5.32 3.80 11.23
N LYS A 177 -4.12 3.69 10.67
CA LYS A 177 -3.88 2.94 9.43
C LYS A 177 -2.61 2.10 9.53
N LEU A 178 -2.71 0.80 9.26
CA LEU A 178 -1.53 0.00 8.99
C LEU A 178 -0.84 0.46 7.71
N ALA A 179 0.46 0.77 7.79
CA ALA A 179 1.14 1.49 6.72
C ALA A 179 1.20 0.70 5.39
N ASN A 180 1.27 -0.63 5.44
CA ASN A 180 1.45 -1.53 4.29
C ASN A 180 0.20 -2.33 3.91
N ARG A 181 -0.97 -2.00 4.47
CA ARG A 181 -2.25 -2.64 4.11
C ARG A 181 -3.05 -1.76 3.16
N SER A 182 -3.97 -2.36 2.43
CA SER A 182 -4.82 -1.68 1.44
C SER A 182 -6.27 -2.18 1.55
N ARG A 183 -7.19 -1.57 0.78
CA ARG A 183 -8.61 -1.97 0.68
C ARG A 183 -9.40 -1.85 2.00
N GLY A 184 -8.99 -0.95 2.88
CA GLY A 184 -9.64 -0.77 4.19
C GLY A 184 -9.11 -1.70 5.30
N ALA A 185 -8.35 -2.75 4.95
CA ALA A 185 -7.79 -3.67 5.94
C ALA A 185 -6.87 -2.92 6.91
N GLY A 186 -7.17 -2.99 8.21
CA GLY A 186 -6.41 -2.31 9.26
C GLY A 186 -6.59 -0.80 9.27
N ILE A 187 -7.69 -0.27 8.73
CA ILE A 187 -8.13 1.11 8.96
C ILE A 187 -9.13 1.12 10.12
N VAL A 188 -8.91 1.98 11.10
CA VAL A 188 -9.83 2.19 12.23
C VAL A 188 -10.09 3.68 12.35
N VAL A 189 -11.36 4.08 12.29
CA VAL A 189 -11.78 5.46 12.55
C VAL A 189 -12.29 5.52 13.98
N VAL A 190 -11.73 6.41 14.79
CA VAL A 190 -11.98 6.45 16.23
C VAL A 190 -12.11 7.89 16.71
N SER A 191 -13.02 8.13 17.64
CA SER A 191 -13.17 9.43 18.31
C SER A 191 -11.94 9.73 19.17
N ALA A 192 -11.65 11.00 19.44
CA ALA A 192 -10.60 11.36 20.39
C ALA A 192 -10.81 10.74 21.78
N ALA A 193 -12.07 10.60 22.23
CA ALA A 193 -12.42 10.05 23.53
C ALA A 193 -12.13 8.53 23.64
N ASP A 194 -12.32 7.79 22.55
CA ASP A 194 -12.16 6.32 22.51
C ASP A 194 -10.75 5.89 22.05
N LEU A 195 -9.88 6.85 21.71
CA LEU A 195 -8.60 6.58 21.09
C LEU A 195 -7.68 5.72 21.97
N ASP A 196 -7.56 6.03 23.26
CA ASP A 196 -6.66 5.27 24.15
C ASP A 196 -7.11 3.80 24.29
N ALA A 197 -8.39 3.58 24.60
CA ALA A 197 -8.96 2.23 24.71
C ALA A 197 -8.81 1.44 23.40
N THR A 198 -8.96 2.10 22.25
CA THR A 198 -8.78 1.49 20.94
C THR A 198 -7.32 1.13 20.68
N LEU A 199 -6.37 2.01 20.99
CA LEU A 199 -4.93 1.74 20.86
C LEU A 199 -4.49 0.58 21.76
N GLN A 200 -5.00 0.50 22.99
CA GLN A 200 -4.72 -0.62 23.89
C GLN A 200 -5.09 -1.95 23.24
N ARG A 201 -6.29 -2.06 22.63
CA ARG A 201 -6.75 -3.27 21.95
C ARG A 201 -5.91 -3.61 20.72
N LEU A 202 -5.59 -2.63 19.89
CA LEU A 202 -4.86 -2.85 18.63
C LEU A 202 -3.37 -3.17 18.83
N LEU A 203 -2.76 -2.63 19.89
CA LEU A 203 -1.31 -2.66 20.11
C LEU A 203 -0.88 -3.63 21.22
N LYS A 204 -1.82 -4.25 21.95
CA LYS A 204 -1.56 -5.33 22.92
C LYS A 204 -2.19 -6.63 22.41
N PRO A 205 -1.54 -7.36 21.48
CA PRO A 205 -1.99 -8.69 21.11
C PRO A 205 -1.93 -9.64 22.31
N PRO A 206 -2.69 -10.75 22.30
CA PRO A 206 -2.50 -11.82 23.28
C PRO A 206 -1.07 -12.37 23.19
N LEU A 207 -0.53 -12.83 24.32
CA LEU A 207 0.84 -13.34 24.44
C LEU A 207 0.89 -14.65 25.24
N GLY A 208 1.95 -15.43 25.03
CA GLY A 208 2.19 -16.69 25.76
C GLY A 208 1.01 -17.65 25.67
N ALA A 209 0.63 -18.24 26.81
CA ALA A 209 -0.46 -19.23 26.86
C ALA A 209 -1.82 -18.69 26.36
N GLU A 210 -2.09 -17.38 26.49
CA GLU A 210 -3.31 -16.78 25.95
C GLU A 210 -3.31 -16.80 24.41
N LEU A 211 -2.15 -16.50 23.81
CA LEU A 211 -1.97 -16.56 22.37
C LEU A 211 -2.10 -18.00 21.86
N ASP A 212 -1.48 -18.95 22.55
CA ASP A 212 -1.54 -20.37 22.17
C ASP A 212 -2.98 -20.88 22.20
N ALA A 213 -3.72 -20.61 23.29
CA ALA A 213 -5.12 -20.97 23.41
C ALA A 213 -5.99 -20.25 22.35
N TRP A 214 -5.67 -19.00 22.04
CA TRP A 214 -6.35 -18.26 20.99
C TRP A 214 -6.11 -18.87 19.60
N ILE A 215 -4.87 -19.22 19.27
CA ILE A 215 -4.52 -19.88 18.00
C ILE A 215 -5.20 -21.25 17.91
N GLU A 216 -5.12 -22.08 18.95
CA GLU A 216 -5.72 -23.42 19.00
C GLU A 216 -7.24 -23.36 18.78
N LYS A 217 -7.92 -22.40 19.41
CA LYS A 217 -9.36 -22.18 19.22
C LYS A 217 -9.70 -21.77 17.78
N ARG A 218 -8.82 -21.01 17.10
CA ARG A 218 -9.11 -20.37 15.81
C ARG A 218 -8.63 -21.12 14.59
N MET A 219 -7.56 -21.88 14.70
CA MET A 219 -6.98 -22.60 13.57
C MET A 219 -8.01 -23.49 12.85
N PRO A 220 -8.91 -24.23 13.52
CA PRO A 220 -9.96 -25.00 12.84
C PRO A 220 -10.96 -24.15 12.05
N GLN A 221 -11.16 -22.89 12.47
CA GLN A 221 -12.09 -21.95 11.88
C GLN A 221 -11.45 -21.03 10.83
N ALA A 222 -10.12 -21.04 10.67
CA ALA A 222 -9.40 -20.06 9.84
C ALA A 222 -9.79 -20.09 8.35
N LEU A 223 -10.34 -21.21 7.87
CA LEU A 223 -10.82 -21.38 6.51
C LEU A 223 -12.32 -21.05 6.33
N TYR A 224 -13.04 -20.83 7.44
CA TYR A 224 -14.47 -20.54 7.42
C TYR A 224 -14.70 -19.05 7.71
N PRO A 225 -15.40 -18.32 6.84
CA PRO A 225 -15.46 -16.86 6.88
C PRO A 225 -16.40 -16.29 7.95
N ASP A 226 -16.73 -17.06 9.00
CA ASP A 226 -17.66 -16.58 10.02
C ASP A 226 -16.93 -15.74 11.08
N PHE A 227 -17.13 -14.43 11.01
CA PHE A 227 -16.58 -13.49 11.97
C PHE A 227 -17.51 -13.21 13.17
N SER A 228 -18.72 -13.79 13.19
CA SER A 228 -19.68 -13.57 14.27
C SER A 228 -19.18 -14.11 15.62
N ASP A 229 -18.34 -15.15 15.60
CA ASP A 229 -17.74 -15.76 16.78
C ASP A 229 -16.46 -15.04 17.28
N ILE A 230 -16.00 -13.95 16.62
CA ILE A 230 -14.63 -13.48 16.84
C ILE A 230 -14.40 -12.79 18.19
N ALA A 231 -15.44 -12.36 18.89
CA ALA A 231 -15.26 -11.90 20.26
C ALA A 231 -16.60 -11.81 20.97
N GLU A 232 -16.78 -12.63 22.00
CA GLU A 232 -17.79 -12.36 23.03
C GLU A 232 -17.55 -10.93 23.56
N GLY A 233 -18.44 -10.00 23.20
CA GLY A 233 -18.42 -8.62 23.70
C GLY A 233 -17.65 -7.58 22.90
N LEU A 234 -17.10 -7.87 21.71
CA LEU A 234 -16.60 -6.82 20.79
C LEU A 234 -17.47 -6.72 19.54
N PRO A 235 -17.68 -5.50 19.00
CA PRO A 235 -18.23 -5.35 17.66
C PRO A 235 -17.36 -6.11 16.65
N GLU A 236 -17.97 -6.86 15.74
CA GLU A 236 -17.31 -7.68 14.71
C GLU A 236 -16.16 -6.93 14.00
N SER A 237 -16.40 -5.67 13.62
CA SER A 237 -15.37 -4.81 12.98
C SER A 237 -14.12 -4.58 13.83
N MET A 238 -14.24 -4.51 15.15
CA MET A 238 -13.10 -4.27 16.04
C MET A 238 -12.28 -5.54 16.18
N ALA A 239 -12.94 -6.70 16.24
CA ALA A 239 -12.28 -7.98 16.29
C ALA A 239 -11.50 -8.26 14.98
N GLU A 240 -12.11 -7.98 13.82
CA GLU A 240 -11.44 -8.02 12.52
C GLU A 240 -10.27 -7.01 12.45
N ALA A 241 -10.46 -5.79 12.96
CA ALA A 241 -9.39 -4.80 13.02
C ALA A 241 -8.22 -5.30 13.87
N CYS A 242 -8.46 -5.83 15.07
CA CYS A 242 -7.43 -6.44 15.91
C CYS A 242 -6.66 -7.52 15.15
N LEU A 243 -7.33 -8.44 14.47
CA LEU A 243 -6.69 -9.46 13.64
C LEU A 243 -5.76 -8.88 12.58
N HIS A 244 -6.24 -7.88 11.83
CA HIS A 244 -5.41 -7.22 10.83
C HIS A 244 -4.18 -6.57 11.44
N TRP A 245 -4.32 -5.92 12.58
CA TRP A 245 -3.22 -5.29 13.29
C TRP A 245 -2.25 -6.34 13.82
N TRP A 246 -2.73 -7.27 14.64
CA TRP A 246 -1.91 -8.31 15.27
C TRP A 246 -1.18 -9.20 14.27
N ALA A 247 -1.73 -9.46 13.07
CA ALA A 247 -1.06 -10.26 12.06
C ALA A 247 -0.15 -9.45 11.10
N ASN A 248 -0.07 -8.13 11.24
CA ASN A 248 0.71 -7.30 10.33
C ASN A 248 2.18 -7.18 10.77
N GLU A 249 3.10 -7.31 9.84
CA GLU A 249 4.53 -7.26 10.15
C GLU A 249 5.16 -5.86 9.99
N CYS A 250 4.40 -4.87 9.51
CA CYS A 250 4.94 -3.51 9.44
C CYS A 250 5.13 -2.99 10.86
N PRO A 251 6.33 -2.52 11.21
CA PRO A 251 6.66 -2.12 12.58
C PRO A 251 5.97 -0.82 13.00
N ILE A 252 5.41 -0.09 12.05
CA ILE A 252 4.80 1.22 12.26
C ILE A 252 3.34 1.22 11.80
N PHE A 253 2.60 2.18 12.32
CA PHE A 253 1.30 2.57 11.79
C PHE A 253 1.28 4.09 11.56
N VAL A 254 0.36 4.52 10.72
CA VAL A 254 0.14 5.93 10.41
C VAL A 254 -1.15 6.36 11.09
N VAL A 255 -1.15 7.57 11.64
CA VAL A 255 -2.35 8.24 12.15
C VAL A 255 -2.58 9.50 11.36
N GLU A 256 -3.83 9.72 10.96
CA GLU A 256 -4.24 10.91 10.24
C GLU A 256 -5.41 11.58 10.94
N ARG A 257 -5.48 12.91 10.88
CA ARG A 257 -6.71 13.62 11.20
C ARG A 257 -7.82 13.17 10.24
N CYS A 258 -8.99 12.85 10.77
CA CYS A 258 -10.14 12.51 9.94
C CYS A 258 -10.51 13.70 9.05
N CYS A 259 -10.72 13.43 7.76
CA CYS A 259 -11.12 14.43 6.76
C CYS A 259 -12.39 13.96 6.07
N TYR A 260 -13.26 14.90 5.75
CA TYR A 260 -14.55 14.65 5.13
C TYR A 260 -14.57 15.25 3.74
N SER A 261 -15.37 14.64 2.86
CA SER A 261 -15.80 15.25 1.62
C SER A 261 -17.09 16.03 1.85
N ILE A 262 -17.47 16.83 0.86
CA ILE A 262 -18.87 17.19 0.71
C ILE A 262 -19.73 15.91 0.66
N PRO A 263 -20.87 15.84 1.37
CA PRO A 263 -21.80 14.74 1.22
C PRO A 263 -22.30 14.68 -0.23
N GLU A 264 -22.19 13.50 -0.86
CA GLU A 264 -22.57 13.29 -2.25
C GLU A 264 -23.70 12.26 -2.33
N PRO A 265 -24.79 12.55 -3.08
CA PRO A 265 -25.85 11.58 -3.31
C PRO A 265 -25.36 10.45 -4.22
N MET A 266 -25.93 9.26 -4.07
CA MET A 266 -25.65 8.16 -5.01
C MET A 266 -26.28 8.42 -6.38
N ASP A 267 -27.49 8.99 -6.36
CA ASP A 267 -28.25 9.40 -7.54
C ASP A 267 -28.72 10.85 -7.32
N PRO A 268 -28.11 11.84 -8.01
CA PRO A 268 -28.44 13.25 -7.83
C PRO A 268 -29.85 13.61 -8.33
N ASP A 269 -30.44 12.79 -9.20
CA ASP A 269 -31.75 13.06 -9.79
C ASP A 269 -32.90 12.57 -8.93
N THR A 270 -32.62 11.76 -7.90
CA THR A 270 -33.63 11.24 -6.96
C THR A 270 -33.83 12.22 -5.79
N PRO A 271 -35.00 12.87 -5.65
CA PRO A 271 -35.26 13.77 -4.53
C PRO A 271 -35.20 13.03 -3.19
N GLY A 272 -34.48 13.60 -2.21
CA GLY A 272 -34.30 12.97 -0.90
C GLY A 272 -33.33 11.78 -0.90
N ALA A 273 -32.53 11.60 -1.97
CA ALA A 273 -31.48 10.60 -2.00
C ALA A 273 -30.55 10.72 -0.78
N GLU A 274 -30.19 9.56 -0.22
CA GLU A 274 -29.18 9.49 0.82
C GLU A 274 -27.85 10.06 0.33
N THR A 275 -27.15 10.77 1.22
CA THR A 275 -25.84 11.33 0.92
C THR A 275 -24.76 10.61 1.70
N TYR A 276 -23.56 10.59 1.12
CA TYR A 276 -22.46 9.80 1.61
C TYR A 276 -21.20 10.65 1.70
N ASP A 277 -20.38 10.42 2.73
CA ASP A 277 -19.03 10.98 2.79
C ASP A 277 -18.08 10.17 1.89
N GLY A 278 -18.25 10.36 0.59
CA GLY A 278 -17.53 9.65 -0.45
C GLY A 278 -16.01 9.86 -0.39
N THR A 279 -15.27 8.88 -0.92
CA THR A 279 -13.86 9.06 -1.28
C THR A 279 -13.77 9.19 -2.79
N MET A 280 -13.29 10.32 -3.30
CA MET A 280 -13.07 10.49 -4.73
C MET A 280 -11.84 9.66 -5.13
N ARG A 281 -11.98 8.80 -6.13
CA ARG A 281 -10.85 8.12 -6.77
C ARG A 281 -10.59 8.76 -8.12
N VAL A 282 -9.37 9.24 -8.32
CA VAL A 282 -8.90 9.79 -9.59
C VAL A 282 -7.84 8.87 -10.18
N GLY A 283 -7.95 8.56 -11.48
CA GLY A 283 -6.92 7.85 -12.23
C GLY A 283 -6.03 8.81 -13.01
N PHE A 284 -4.74 8.51 -13.09
CA PHE A 284 -3.79 9.32 -13.85
C PHE A 284 -2.72 8.46 -14.53
N ALA A 285 -2.15 8.97 -15.60
CA ALA A 285 -0.99 8.43 -16.28
C ALA A 285 0.16 9.43 -16.21
N LEU A 286 1.38 8.95 -15.99
CA LEU A 286 2.60 9.77 -16.10
C LEU A 286 3.32 9.41 -17.38
N CYS A 287 3.43 10.38 -18.28
CA CYS A 287 4.13 10.27 -19.55
C CYS A 287 5.54 10.85 -19.40
N ARG A 288 6.54 10.25 -20.04
CA ARG A 288 7.86 10.88 -20.14
C ARG A 288 7.74 12.05 -21.10
N ARG A 289 8.18 13.23 -20.67
CA ARG A 289 8.29 14.36 -21.58
C ARG A 289 9.22 13.97 -22.72
N GLN A 290 8.78 14.15 -23.97
CA GLN A 290 9.67 13.93 -25.11
C GLN A 290 10.84 14.91 -24.98
N GLN A 291 12.01 14.37 -24.63
CA GLN A 291 13.22 15.17 -24.48
C GLN A 291 13.63 15.64 -25.88
N ASN A 292 13.31 16.89 -26.21
CA ASN A 292 14.03 17.58 -27.27
C ASN A 292 15.50 17.66 -26.82
N LYS A 293 16.43 17.19 -27.66
CA LYS A 293 17.89 17.08 -27.39
C LYS A 293 18.54 18.35 -26.79
N TYR A 294 17.88 19.50 -26.85
CA TYR A 294 18.36 20.79 -26.35
C TYR A 294 17.93 21.16 -24.91
N ARG A 295 17.09 20.36 -24.23
CA ARG A 295 16.50 20.74 -22.92
C ARG A 295 17.09 20.05 -21.69
N GLU A 296 18.24 19.38 -21.82
CA GLU A 296 18.87 18.63 -20.71
C GLU A 296 19.34 19.49 -19.52
N GLN A 297 19.33 20.83 -19.62
CA GLN A 297 19.92 21.71 -18.61
C GLN A 297 18.94 22.33 -17.61
N ILE A 298 17.63 22.09 -17.71
CA ILE A 298 16.65 22.66 -16.77
C ILE A 298 16.03 21.54 -15.94
N ASN A 299 16.17 21.63 -14.61
CA ASN A 299 15.56 20.76 -13.58
C ASN A 299 14.02 20.85 -13.59
N VAL A 300 13.37 20.46 -14.69
CA VAL A 300 11.92 20.31 -14.77
C VAL A 300 11.57 18.87 -14.43
N ALA A 301 10.46 18.66 -13.71
CA ALA A 301 9.94 17.32 -13.42
C ALA A 301 9.95 16.44 -14.68
N PRO A 302 10.45 15.19 -14.62
CA PRO A 302 10.69 14.37 -15.81
C PRO A 302 9.40 13.83 -16.45
N PHE A 303 8.24 14.08 -15.82
CA PHE A 303 6.96 13.53 -16.22
C PHE A 303 5.93 14.62 -16.48
N GLU A 304 5.10 14.37 -17.49
CA GLU A 304 3.84 15.08 -17.73
C GLU A 304 2.70 14.17 -17.26
N ILE A 305 1.67 14.76 -16.66
CA ILE A 305 0.51 14.02 -16.16
C ILE A 305 -0.65 14.10 -17.16
N ASP A 306 -1.33 12.98 -17.37
CA ASP A 306 -2.59 12.92 -18.09
C ASP A 306 -3.67 12.28 -17.21
N TRP A 307 -4.82 12.92 -17.13
CA TRP A 307 -5.90 12.55 -16.22
C TRP A 307 -6.85 11.58 -16.90
N LEU A 308 -7.05 10.40 -16.31
CA LEU A 308 -7.87 9.33 -16.89
C LEU A 308 -9.36 9.43 -16.49
N GLY A 309 -9.70 10.37 -15.61
CA GLY A 309 -11.04 10.55 -15.05
C GLY A 309 -11.08 10.31 -13.54
N GLY A 310 -12.27 10.41 -12.95
CA GLY A 310 -12.49 10.09 -11.55
C GLY A 310 -13.95 9.83 -11.23
N TYR A 311 -14.17 9.22 -10.07
CA TYR A 311 -15.49 8.81 -9.60
C TYR A 311 -15.53 8.80 -8.07
N TRP A 312 -16.73 8.91 -7.49
CA TRP A 312 -16.92 8.77 -6.05
C TRP A 312 -17.04 7.29 -5.67
N LYS A 313 -16.33 6.88 -4.62
CA LYS A 313 -16.55 5.63 -3.90
C LYS A 313 -17.38 5.94 -2.66
N MET A 314 -18.58 5.35 -2.56
CA MET A 314 -19.43 5.59 -1.41
C MET A 314 -19.16 4.56 -0.29
N PRO A 315 -19.10 5.00 0.98
CA PRO A 315 -19.14 4.11 2.14
C PRO A 315 -20.46 3.32 2.23
N LYS A 316 -20.51 2.32 3.13
CA LYS A 316 -21.65 1.42 3.29
C LYS A 316 -22.87 2.11 3.94
N VAL A 317 -22.62 3.11 4.77
CA VAL A 317 -23.66 3.80 5.55
C VAL A 317 -23.71 5.27 5.15
N SER A 318 -24.92 5.79 4.96
CA SER A 318 -25.17 7.19 4.63
C SER A 318 -24.87 8.11 5.82
N VAL A 319 -24.61 9.39 5.54
CA VAL A 319 -24.36 10.42 6.57
C VAL A 319 -25.60 10.60 7.44
N GLN A 320 -26.79 10.55 6.82
CA GLN A 320 -28.08 10.74 7.49
C GLN A 320 -28.53 9.55 8.34
N ALA A 321 -27.93 8.37 8.20
CA ALA A 321 -28.32 7.19 8.99
C ALA A 321 -28.12 7.45 10.50
N SER A 322 -29.20 7.87 11.16
CA SER A 322 -29.28 8.08 12.61
C SER A 322 -29.67 6.77 13.28
N GLY A 323 -28.74 5.82 13.31
CA GLY A 323 -28.89 4.62 14.13
C GLY A 323 -28.63 4.92 15.61
N LYS A 324 -29.29 4.19 16.51
CA LYS A 324 -28.96 4.14 17.95
C LYS A 324 -27.51 3.68 18.20
N ASP A 325 -26.88 3.04 17.21
CA ASP A 325 -25.49 2.63 17.24
C ASP A 325 -24.56 3.74 16.74
N ALA A 326 -24.33 4.77 17.56
CA ALA A 326 -23.31 5.79 17.31
C ALA A 326 -21.86 5.29 17.59
N GLY A 327 -21.67 3.97 17.67
CA GLY A 327 -20.39 3.37 18.02
C GLY A 327 -19.34 3.44 16.90
N LEU A 328 -18.10 3.08 17.25
CA LEU A 328 -16.93 3.02 16.36
C LEU A 328 -17.20 2.32 15.02
N HIS A 329 -18.00 1.26 15.03
CA HIS A 329 -18.41 0.51 13.83
C HIS A 329 -19.22 1.38 12.84
N ALA A 330 -20.20 2.13 13.33
CA ALA A 330 -21.01 3.00 12.48
C ALA A 330 -20.16 4.13 11.90
N LEU A 331 -19.24 4.69 12.70
CA LEU A 331 -18.32 5.70 12.24
C LEU A 331 -17.40 5.17 11.11
N HIS A 332 -16.79 4.00 11.31
CA HIS A 332 -15.98 3.35 10.28
C HIS A 332 -16.78 3.15 8.97
N HIS A 333 -18.00 2.63 9.06
CA HIS A 333 -18.85 2.38 7.90
C HIS A 333 -19.43 3.62 7.22
N LYS A 334 -19.44 4.77 7.89
CA LYS A 334 -19.80 6.08 7.30
C LYS A 334 -18.62 6.74 6.59
N MET A 335 -17.38 6.37 6.95
CA MET A 335 -16.18 7.08 6.51
C MET A 335 -15.33 6.29 5.50
N VAL A 336 -15.23 4.98 5.67
CA VAL A 336 -14.33 4.12 4.90
C VAL A 336 -15.08 3.46 3.73
N SER A 337 -14.70 3.84 2.51
CA SER A 337 -15.18 3.20 1.30
C SER A 337 -14.35 1.95 0.97
N SER A 338 -14.92 0.76 1.21
CA SER A 338 -14.29 -0.52 0.86
C SER A 338 -14.90 -1.11 -0.42
N PHE A 339 -14.07 -1.77 -1.24
CA PHE A 339 -14.50 -2.47 -2.46
C PHE A 339 -14.82 -3.95 -2.24
N ASN A 340 -14.80 -4.40 -0.97
CA ASN A 340 -15.04 -5.80 -0.62
C ASN A 340 -16.52 -6.10 -0.41
N SER A 341 -17.40 -5.10 -0.37
CA SER A 341 -18.84 -5.32 -0.36
C SER A 341 -19.31 -5.82 -1.74
N VAL A 342 -20.22 -6.80 -1.72
CA VAL A 342 -20.99 -7.23 -2.90
C VAL A 342 -21.64 -6.03 -3.59
N GLU A 343 -22.07 -5.05 -2.79
CA GLU A 343 -22.59 -3.76 -3.24
C GLU A 343 -21.46 -2.78 -3.52
N LYS A 344 -21.17 -2.54 -4.79
CA LYS A 344 -20.20 -1.52 -5.21
C LYS A 344 -20.93 -0.20 -5.45
N ARG A 345 -20.92 0.68 -4.46
CA ARG A 345 -21.58 1.99 -4.51
C ARG A 345 -20.63 3.04 -5.06
N THR A 346 -20.96 3.57 -6.24
CA THR A 346 -20.15 4.62 -6.90
C THR A 346 -21.05 5.65 -7.54
N ALA A 347 -20.59 6.91 -7.64
CA ALA A 347 -21.28 7.97 -8.37
C ALA A 347 -20.30 8.72 -9.30
N MET A 348 -20.85 9.42 -10.30
CA MET A 348 -20.07 10.33 -11.15
C MET A 348 -19.60 11.55 -10.36
N VAL A 349 -18.42 12.06 -10.69
CA VAL A 349 -17.92 13.31 -10.11
C VAL A 349 -18.26 14.45 -11.07
N ARG A 350 -18.75 15.55 -10.51
CA ARG A 350 -18.98 16.80 -11.24
C ARG A 350 -17.69 17.29 -11.91
N PRO A 351 -17.71 17.70 -13.20
CA PRO A 351 -16.51 18.13 -13.91
C PRO A 351 -15.72 19.24 -13.20
N GLU A 352 -16.42 20.18 -12.56
CA GLU A 352 -15.81 21.30 -11.84
C GLU A 352 -14.99 20.81 -10.65
N HIS A 353 -15.50 19.79 -9.94
CA HIS A 353 -14.82 19.20 -8.78
C HIS A 353 -13.59 18.41 -9.22
N LEU A 354 -13.70 17.68 -10.34
CA LEU A 354 -12.55 17.00 -10.94
C LEU A 354 -11.47 17.99 -11.34
N GLN A 355 -11.84 19.11 -11.96
CA GLN A 355 -10.88 20.11 -12.40
C GLN A 355 -10.13 20.75 -11.22
N GLU A 356 -10.82 21.11 -10.12
CA GLU A 356 -10.14 21.62 -8.91
C GLU A 356 -9.14 20.59 -8.34
N VAL A 357 -9.51 19.32 -8.32
CA VAL A 357 -8.61 18.24 -7.90
C VAL A 357 -7.43 18.08 -8.85
N TYR A 358 -7.65 18.17 -10.16
CA TYR A 358 -6.59 18.08 -11.17
C TYR A 358 -5.61 19.24 -11.02
N ASP A 359 -6.10 20.46 -10.87
CA ASP A 359 -5.27 21.64 -10.69
C ASP A 359 -4.39 21.53 -9.43
N ALA A 360 -4.94 21.03 -8.33
CA ALA A 360 -4.19 20.83 -7.08
C ALA A 360 -3.12 19.73 -7.18
N LEU A 361 -3.38 18.65 -7.92
CA LEU A 361 -2.48 17.49 -7.99
C LEU A 361 -1.47 17.53 -9.13
N THR A 362 -1.76 18.28 -10.20
CA THR A 362 -0.89 18.42 -11.38
C THR A 362 0.54 18.86 -11.04
N PRO A 363 0.77 19.86 -10.17
CA PRO A 363 2.15 20.22 -9.79
C PRO A 363 2.82 19.17 -8.89
N ALA A 364 2.03 18.42 -8.11
CA ALA A 364 2.55 17.53 -7.07
C ALA A 364 2.99 16.16 -7.60
N LEU A 365 2.14 15.48 -8.37
CA LEU A 365 2.35 14.07 -8.73
C LEU A 365 3.60 13.84 -9.60
N PRO A 366 3.90 14.65 -10.64
CA PRO A 366 5.14 14.49 -11.39
C PRO A 366 6.41 14.59 -10.54
N LEU A 367 6.42 15.50 -9.55
CA LEU A 367 7.55 15.68 -8.64
C LEU A 367 7.68 14.51 -7.67
N ILE A 368 6.59 14.12 -7.00
CA ILE A 368 6.54 12.97 -6.08
C ILE A 368 7.03 11.68 -6.76
N PHE A 369 6.59 11.44 -8.00
CA PHE A 369 7.03 10.26 -8.74
C PHE A 369 8.43 10.42 -9.35
N GLY A 370 8.84 11.65 -9.67
CA GLY A 370 10.17 12.03 -10.17
C GLY A 370 11.27 11.85 -9.12
N SER A 371 11.08 12.41 -7.93
CA SER A 371 12.03 12.35 -6.81
C SER A 371 11.97 11.04 -6.04
N GLY A 372 10.86 10.30 -6.17
CA GLY A 372 10.48 9.21 -5.29
C GLY A 372 11.63 8.28 -4.90
N ILE A 373 11.69 7.98 -3.60
CA ILE A 373 12.70 7.10 -3.00
C ILE A 373 12.80 5.79 -3.77
N SER A 374 13.89 5.65 -4.51
CA SER A 374 14.08 4.54 -5.45
C SER A 374 15.41 3.84 -5.30
N SER A 375 16.36 4.48 -4.62
CA SER A 375 17.64 3.89 -4.29
C SER A 375 17.69 3.48 -2.82
N VAL A 376 18.48 2.44 -2.58
CA VAL A 376 18.82 1.94 -1.24
C VAL A 376 19.49 3.05 -0.42
N GLN A 377 20.39 3.80 -1.04
CA GLN A 377 21.09 4.93 -0.44
C GLN A 377 20.13 6.00 0.05
N MET A 378 19.09 6.32 -0.75
CA MET A 378 18.10 7.32 -0.36
C MET A 378 17.24 6.84 0.82
N ILE A 379 16.80 5.57 0.85
CA ILE A 379 16.10 5.00 2.03
C ILE A 379 16.98 5.13 3.27
N MET A 380 18.24 4.69 3.16
CA MET A 380 19.17 4.71 4.29
C MET A 380 19.45 6.13 4.77
N SER A 381 19.50 7.11 3.87
CA SER A 381 19.72 8.51 4.21
C SER A 381 18.47 9.14 4.86
N VAL A 382 17.30 8.96 4.26
CA VAL A 382 16.04 9.57 4.72
C VAL A 382 15.61 8.97 6.07
N TYR A 383 15.77 7.66 6.26
CA TYR A 383 15.34 6.96 7.47
C TYR A 383 16.52 6.56 8.37
N ARG A 384 17.62 7.31 8.32
CA ARG A 384 18.82 6.99 9.11
C ARG A 384 18.54 6.96 10.62
N GLU A 385 17.67 7.85 11.10
CA GLU A 385 17.30 7.98 12.51
C GLU A 385 16.15 7.04 12.91
N ASP A 386 15.51 6.39 11.94
CA ASP A 386 14.44 5.41 12.15
C ASP A 386 14.93 4.05 11.63
N ALA A 387 15.89 3.46 12.36
CA ALA A 387 16.53 2.20 11.99
C ALA A 387 15.50 1.08 11.76
N LEU A 388 14.42 1.09 12.53
CA LEU A 388 13.34 0.12 12.46
C LEU A 388 12.55 0.22 11.15
N PHE A 389 12.08 1.41 10.78
CA PHE A 389 11.40 1.60 9.50
C PHE A 389 12.38 1.44 8.33
N CYS A 390 13.63 1.88 8.46
CA CYS A 390 14.68 1.69 7.46
C CYS A 390 14.91 0.19 7.16
N ALA A 391 15.02 -0.66 8.19
CA ALA A 391 15.13 -2.10 8.02
C ALA A 391 13.92 -2.68 7.26
N PHE A 392 12.70 -2.32 7.67
CA PHE A 392 11.48 -2.77 7.00
C PHE A 392 11.42 -2.30 5.53
N ALA A 393 11.81 -1.05 5.27
CA ALA A 393 11.88 -0.44 3.96
C ALA A 393 12.85 -1.18 3.02
N LEU A 394 14.05 -1.49 3.51
CA LEU A 394 15.04 -2.28 2.79
C LEU A 394 14.54 -3.70 2.50
N ALA A 395 13.92 -4.34 3.49
CA ALA A 395 13.35 -5.67 3.32
C ALA A 395 12.22 -5.69 2.27
N ARG A 396 11.41 -4.63 2.19
CA ARG A 396 10.39 -4.43 1.14
C ARG A 396 11.01 -4.30 -0.25
N ILE A 397 12.13 -3.58 -0.39
CA ILE A 397 12.88 -3.52 -1.65
C ILE A 397 13.43 -4.89 -2.02
N GLY A 398 14.06 -5.60 -1.07
CA GLY A 398 14.58 -6.95 -1.29
C GLY A 398 13.49 -7.91 -1.76
N ALA A 399 12.34 -7.89 -1.08
CA ALA A 399 11.15 -8.66 -1.43
C ALA A 399 10.66 -8.37 -2.87
N ALA A 400 10.67 -7.10 -3.31
CA ALA A 400 10.28 -6.74 -4.67
C ALA A 400 11.32 -7.14 -5.72
N ALA A 401 12.61 -7.21 -5.35
CA ALA A 401 13.70 -7.55 -6.26
C ALA A 401 13.85 -9.04 -6.54
N ARG A 402 13.35 -9.92 -5.66
CA ARG A 402 13.62 -11.38 -5.70
C ARG A 402 13.29 -12.10 -7.01
N VAL A 403 12.33 -11.58 -7.78
CA VAL A 403 11.94 -12.16 -9.08
C VAL A 403 12.92 -11.76 -10.18
N SER A 404 13.44 -10.52 -10.14
CA SER A 404 14.33 -9.99 -11.17
C SER A 404 15.81 -10.17 -10.86
N ASP A 405 16.18 -10.14 -9.58
CA ASP A 405 17.56 -10.17 -9.09
C ASP A 405 17.60 -10.73 -7.67
N MET A 406 17.76 -12.05 -7.58
CA MET A 406 17.76 -12.78 -6.31
C MET A 406 19.00 -12.46 -5.46
N GLY A 407 20.15 -12.18 -6.09
CA GLY A 407 21.37 -11.83 -5.37
C GLY A 407 21.23 -10.50 -4.64
N LYS A 408 20.71 -9.49 -5.34
CA LYS A 408 20.38 -8.19 -4.74
C LYS A 408 19.31 -8.32 -3.66
N ALA A 409 18.28 -9.14 -3.88
CA ALA A 409 17.24 -9.36 -2.88
C ALA A 409 17.81 -9.87 -1.55
N GLN A 410 18.69 -10.86 -1.61
CA GLN A 410 19.37 -11.42 -0.43
C GLN A 410 20.23 -10.36 0.28
N GLN A 411 21.06 -9.62 -0.47
CA GLN A 411 21.89 -8.55 0.09
C GLN A 411 21.05 -7.48 0.82
N MET A 412 19.89 -7.12 0.28
CA MET A 412 18.99 -6.15 0.93
C MET A 412 18.35 -6.69 2.21
N LEU A 413 18.01 -7.98 2.24
CA LEU A 413 17.46 -8.63 3.43
C LEU A 413 18.53 -8.75 4.54
N ASP A 414 19.76 -9.09 4.17
CA ASP A 414 20.89 -9.17 5.12
C ASP A 414 21.23 -7.79 5.67
N LEU A 415 21.27 -6.76 4.81
CA LEU A 415 21.47 -5.38 5.23
C LEU A 415 20.33 -4.90 6.16
N ALA A 416 19.07 -5.22 5.83
CA ALA A 416 17.93 -4.92 6.68
C ALA A 416 18.05 -5.58 8.05
N LYS A 417 18.44 -6.86 8.10
CA LYS A 417 18.64 -7.60 9.35
C LYS A 417 19.72 -6.95 10.21
N GLY A 418 20.84 -6.55 9.62
CA GLY A 418 21.94 -5.87 10.32
C GLY A 418 21.60 -4.49 10.89
N LYS A 419 20.46 -3.89 10.53
CA LYS A 419 19.96 -2.63 11.12
C LYS A 419 19.18 -2.82 12.41
N LEU A 420 18.75 -4.05 12.72
CA LEU A 420 17.93 -4.34 13.88
C LEU A 420 18.78 -5.00 14.98
N SER A 421 18.64 -4.48 16.20
CA SER A 421 19.10 -5.19 17.39
C SER A 421 18.19 -6.38 17.66
N ALA A 422 18.76 -7.51 18.08
CA ALA A 422 17.95 -8.66 18.49
C ALA A 422 17.11 -8.27 19.73
N PRO A 423 15.76 -8.29 19.64
CA PRO A 423 14.92 -8.01 20.80
C PRO A 423 15.08 -9.14 21.82
N LYS A 424 14.99 -8.82 23.10
CA LYS A 424 14.89 -9.85 24.14
C LYS A 424 13.60 -10.65 23.92
N GLU A 425 13.69 -11.98 24.02
CA GLU A 425 12.54 -12.86 23.73
C GLU A 425 11.33 -12.52 24.62
N GLU A 426 11.57 -12.18 25.88
CA GLU A 426 10.54 -11.89 26.89
C GLU A 426 9.96 -10.47 26.80
N ASP A 427 10.54 -9.58 25.97
CA ASP A 427 10.06 -8.20 25.89
C ASP A 427 8.77 -8.11 25.05
N ALA A 428 7.64 -8.01 25.75
CA ALA A 428 6.32 -7.80 25.16
C ALA A 428 6.19 -6.45 24.42
N GLN A 429 7.04 -5.46 24.74
CA GLN A 429 7.01 -4.14 24.09
C GLN A 429 7.83 -4.12 22.79
N ALA A 430 8.64 -5.14 22.53
CA ALA A 430 9.47 -5.27 21.33
C ALA A 430 8.69 -5.80 20.09
N ILE A 431 7.35 -5.67 20.08
CA ILE A 431 6.50 -6.08 18.95
C ILE A 431 6.98 -5.48 17.61
N PRO A 432 7.29 -4.18 17.51
CA PRO A 432 7.74 -3.61 16.23
C PRO A 432 9.01 -4.27 15.69
N GLU A 433 10.01 -4.46 16.54
CA GLU A 433 11.30 -5.08 16.19
C GLU A 433 11.12 -6.55 15.79
N LYS A 434 10.34 -7.30 16.59
CA LYS A 434 9.95 -8.68 16.32
C LYS A 434 9.21 -8.83 14.99
N ALA A 435 8.26 -7.93 14.70
CA ALA A 435 7.51 -7.91 13.45
C ALA A 435 8.41 -7.64 12.24
N ALA A 436 9.35 -6.70 12.33
CA ALA A 436 10.30 -6.40 11.27
C ALA A 436 11.27 -7.57 11.01
N LEU A 437 11.82 -8.20 12.06
CA LEU A 437 12.64 -9.40 11.94
C LEU A 437 11.86 -10.55 11.31
N SER A 438 10.62 -10.78 11.76
CA SER A 438 9.73 -11.80 11.17
C SER A 438 9.50 -11.57 9.68
N TYR A 439 9.32 -10.31 9.24
CA TYR A 439 9.20 -9.94 7.83
C TYR A 439 10.44 -10.31 7.02
N ILE A 440 11.63 -10.01 7.56
CA ILE A 440 12.92 -10.28 6.93
C ILE A 440 13.11 -11.79 6.77
N GLU A 441 12.99 -12.55 7.87
CA GLU A 441 13.16 -14.01 7.88
C GLU A 441 12.16 -14.72 6.97
N ARG A 442 10.90 -14.28 6.96
CA ARG A 442 9.92 -14.83 6.02
C ARG A 442 10.37 -14.67 4.57
N ASN A 443 10.88 -13.49 4.20
CA ASN A 443 11.33 -13.23 2.84
C ASN A 443 12.63 -13.97 2.51
N LEU A 444 13.53 -14.19 3.47
CA LEU A 444 14.67 -15.09 3.31
C LEU A 444 14.21 -16.52 2.99
N GLY A 445 13.20 -17.02 3.73
CA GLY A 445 12.60 -18.32 3.45
C GLY A 445 11.94 -18.41 2.07
N VAL A 446 11.25 -17.35 1.63
CA VAL A 446 10.70 -17.27 0.25
C VAL A 446 11.82 -17.30 -0.79
N CYS A 447 12.93 -16.60 -0.58
CA CYS A 447 14.08 -16.64 -1.49
C CYS A 447 14.70 -18.04 -1.56
N ALA A 448 14.82 -18.74 -0.44
CA ALA A 448 15.28 -20.13 -0.38
C ALA A 448 14.33 -21.08 -1.11
N ALA A 449 13.02 -20.95 -0.89
CA ALA A 449 11.99 -21.75 -1.58
C ALA A 449 12.01 -21.54 -3.10
N MET A 450 12.18 -20.29 -3.55
CA MET A 450 12.32 -19.97 -4.99
C MET A 450 13.58 -20.60 -5.62
N LYS A 451 14.59 -20.94 -4.81
CA LYS A 451 15.79 -21.71 -5.23
C LYS A 451 15.63 -23.21 -5.01
N HIS A 452 14.43 -23.68 -4.68
CA HIS A 452 14.12 -25.07 -4.34
C HIS A 452 14.87 -25.61 -3.09
N ASN A 453 15.40 -24.73 -2.22
CA ASN A 453 15.99 -25.12 -0.94
C ASN A 453 14.93 -25.09 0.17
N TRP A 454 14.07 -26.10 0.19
CA TRP A 454 12.94 -26.17 1.13
C TRP A 454 13.37 -26.32 2.58
N ALA A 455 14.47 -27.00 2.88
CA ALA A 455 14.98 -27.14 4.24
C ALA A 455 15.33 -25.77 4.84
N GLN A 456 16.07 -24.95 4.09
CA GLN A 456 16.38 -23.58 4.49
C GLN A 456 15.13 -22.69 4.54
N ALA A 457 14.19 -22.87 3.62
CA ALA A 457 12.94 -22.12 3.61
C ALA A 457 12.13 -22.37 4.89
N SER A 458 11.90 -23.64 5.23
CA SER A 458 11.19 -24.04 6.45
C SER A 458 11.87 -23.54 7.71
N GLU A 459 13.21 -23.58 7.77
CA GLU A 459 13.92 -23.06 8.93
C GLU A 459 13.75 -21.54 9.09
N ALA A 460 13.90 -20.77 8.01
CA ALA A 460 13.68 -19.33 8.05
C ALA A 460 12.22 -18.98 8.43
N TRP A 461 11.24 -19.77 7.99
CA TRP A 461 9.83 -19.60 8.41
C TRP A 461 9.61 -19.93 9.88
N ARG A 462 10.26 -20.95 10.44
CA ARG A 462 10.23 -21.21 11.89
C ARG A 462 10.81 -20.04 12.68
N ILE A 463 11.95 -19.50 12.25
CA ILE A 463 12.56 -18.33 12.89
C ILE A 463 11.63 -17.11 12.78
N SER A 464 10.99 -16.91 11.63
CA SER A 464 9.99 -15.85 11.42
C SER A 464 8.82 -15.96 12.41
N LEU A 465 8.27 -17.17 12.63
CA LEU A 465 7.21 -17.40 13.62
C LEU A 465 7.70 -17.28 15.06
N LYS A 466 8.95 -17.67 15.34
CA LYS A 466 9.57 -17.45 16.67
C LYS A 466 9.62 -15.96 17.01
N HIS A 467 9.95 -15.11 16.04
CA HIS A 467 9.91 -13.66 16.26
C HIS A 467 8.48 -13.14 16.39
N PHE A 468 7.56 -13.57 15.52
CA PHE A 468 6.20 -13.05 15.49
C PHE A 468 5.18 -14.15 15.17
N PRO A 469 4.63 -14.85 16.19
CA PRO A 469 3.79 -16.03 15.98
C PRO A 469 2.48 -15.73 15.23
N LEU A 470 1.96 -14.51 15.35
CA LEU A 470 0.75 -14.04 14.67
C LEU A 470 0.94 -13.74 13.17
N ASN A 471 2.13 -14.00 12.60
CA ASN A 471 2.39 -13.76 11.19
C ASN A 471 1.56 -14.69 10.29
N ALA A 472 0.41 -14.21 9.84
CA ALA A 472 -0.52 -14.98 9.02
C ALA A 472 0.11 -15.48 7.70
N THR A 473 1.04 -14.73 7.11
CA THR A 473 1.67 -15.18 5.85
C THR A 473 2.64 -16.32 6.09
N THR A 474 3.42 -16.27 7.17
CA THR A 474 4.35 -17.36 7.49
C THR A 474 3.60 -18.61 7.91
N ASN A 475 2.51 -18.50 8.69
CA ASN A 475 1.63 -19.64 8.99
C ASN A 475 1.09 -20.28 7.70
N TYR A 476 0.57 -19.47 6.77
CA TYR A 476 0.12 -19.96 5.45
C TYR A 476 1.23 -20.68 4.66
N LEU A 477 2.46 -20.12 4.64
CA LEU A 477 3.60 -20.74 3.95
C LEU A 477 4.05 -22.07 4.59
N MET A 478 3.80 -22.24 5.88
CA MET A 478 4.04 -23.49 6.62
C MET A 478 2.92 -24.52 6.45
N GLY A 479 1.81 -24.14 5.79
CA GLY A 479 0.64 -25.01 5.62
C GLY A 479 -0.22 -25.16 6.87
N CYS A 480 -0.14 -24.20 7.80
CA CYS A 480 -0.93 -24.15 9.03
C CYS A 480 -2.26 -23.42 8.85
#